data_AF-A0A954Z418-F1
#
_entry.id   AF-A0A954Z418-F1
#
_cell.length_a   1.000
_cell.length_b   1.000
_cell.length_c   1.000
_cell.angle_alpha   90.00
_cell.angle_beta   90.00
_cell.angle_gamma   90.00
#
_symmetry.space_group_name_H-M   'P 1'
#
loop_
_entity.id
_entity.type
_entity.pdbx_description
1 polymer ?
#
loop_
_entity_poly.entity_id
_entity_poly.type
_entity_poly.pdbx_seq_one_letter_code
_entity_poly.pdbx_strand_id
1 'polypeptide(L)'
;AYLMALVVGEFAHKSEMWGQVPLTYYVRQKFESWIDNSFSATPKMLDFFSGKIGVDYPWEKYAQVCCYNFGGGMENTTCTILGESTLHDDRAHLDTSSDDLVAHELAHQWFGDLLTCNEWAHLWLNEGFATYFEALWDEERNGADEFAFNMLGKARSARNGGKEHPVVYPDYRSSGQQFDARAYSKGAWILHMIRRRLGDERFWKAINAYVRRYEHKTVETRDFQRVLEEVSGESFARFFYDWTERAGHPVVRVDYEWRPDDMMARITIRQTQSSETFCFPLTLELRFADAAPRVIQRDITDKRTIVYVSAPSRPVAFRVDPDQAVLMELREEKPLYLWEAQLTDDAVPLRMAAVIQLAEEGSDASVRRLATRLMVEPYWGVQVEIAERLGADLSEQSQHGLLNALTIQHPKALAAVVEALGEFDDEPEVVSALEALVRKGHESYRVEAAAIDAYSSVCPTGSETAIALFRECLSKDSHREMIREAAFRALAKHGDAGVVGDLLAWTGPDKSTEVRCAAIRAIGDLVTDDNAAEESSARAIEVLREILGRQDRQLVRAAIDAAGQMREAARPLASALRR
;
A
#
# COMPACT_ATOMS: atom_id res chain seq x y z
N ALA A 1 2.81 25.09 17.43
CA ALA A 1 2.05 24.38 18.48
C ALA A 1 1.84 22.91 18.15
N TYR A 2 1.60 22.53 16.88
CA TYR A 2 1.31 21.13 16.51
C TYR A 2 2.46 20.14 16.78
N LEU A 3 3.71 20.61 16.79
CA LEU A 3 4.90 19.79 17.08
C LEU A 3 5.16 19.50 18.57
N MET A 4 4.38 20.08 19.50
CA MET A 4 4.59 19.81 20.93
C MET A 4 4.04 18.43 21.31
N ALA A 5 4.87 17.59 21.95
CA ALA A 5 4.47 16.30 22.50
C ALA A 5 4.68 16.22 24.02
N LEU A 6 3.80 15.48 24.69
CA LEU A 6 3.98 15.00 26.06
C LEU A 6 3.48 13.56 26.12
N VAL A 7 4.38 12.62 26.39
CA VAL A 7 4.04 11.20 26.57
C VAL A 7 4.39 10.79 28.00
N VAL A 8 3.42 10.21 28.71
CA VAL A 8 3.58 9.77 30.10
C VAL A 8 3.07 8.34 30.22
N GLY A 9 3.92 7.45 30.74
CA GLY A 9 3.60 6.04 30.91
C GLY A 9 4.79 5.25 31.47
N GLU A 10 4.55 3.99 31.79
CA GLU A 10 5.59 3.03 32.14
C GLU A 10 6.09 2.35 30.85
N PHE A 11 7.36 2.57 30.51
CA PHE A 11 7.97 2.09 29.28
C PHE A 11 9.22 1.26 29.59
N ALA A 12 9.39 0.17 28.84
CA ALA A 12 10.72 -0.36 28.57
C ALA A 12 11.36 0.51 27.49
N HIS A 13 12.70 0.59 27.49
CA HIS A 13 13.40 1.33 26.46
C HIS A 13 14.74 0.72 26.12
N LYS A 14 15.17 0.99 24.89
CA LYS A 14 16.54 0.77 24.42
C LYS A 14 17.10 2.12 23.97
N SER A 15 18.37 2.36 24.27
CA SER A 15 19.08 3.55 23.81
C SER A 15 20.34 3.16 23.06
N GLU A 16 20.67 3.97 22.06
CA GLU A 16 21.93 3.90 21.33
C GLU A 16 22.38 5.31 20.91
N MET A 17 23.52 5.42 20.25
CA MET A 17 24.08 6.69 19.81
C MET A 17 24.24 6.68 18.30
N TRP A 18 23.74 7.72 17.63
CA TRP A 18 24.13 8.06 16.27
C TRP A 18 25.08 9.26 16.31
N GLY A 19 26.38 8.98 16.16
CA GLY A 19 27.42 9.98 16.42
C GLY A 19 27.35 10.48 17.86
N GLN A 20 26.93 11.74 18.04
CA GLN A 20 26.72 12.36 19.36
C GLN A 20 25.24 12.49 19.74
N VAL A 21 24.32 12.11 18.86
CA VAL A 21 22.87 12.18 19.08
C VAL A 21 22.40 10.90 19.78
N PRO A 22 21.83 10.98 21.00
CA PRO A 22 21.21 9.84 21.63
C PRO A 22 19.89 9.49 20.91
N LEU A 23 19.75 8.22 20.56
CA LEU A 23 18.52 7.62 20.07
C LEU A 23 17.87 6.84 21.21
N THR A 24 16.55 6.93 21.37
CA THR A 24 15.85 6.13 22.38
C THR A 24 14.49 5.65 21.88
N TYR A 25 14.24 4.36 22.03
CA TYR A 25 13.02 3.69 21.61
C TYR A 25 12.22 3.29 22.84
N TYR A 26 11.02 3.82 22.99
CA TYR A 26 10.14 3.57 24.13
C TYR A 26 8.94 2.71 23.71
N VAL A 27 8.76 1.60 24.40
CA VAL A 27 7.66 0.65 24.15
C VAL A 27 7.07 0.15 25.47
N ARG A 28 5.84 -0.36 25.45
CA ARG A 28 5.30 -1.06 26.63
C ARG A 28 6.15 -2.30 26.93
N GLN A 29 6.31 -2.63 28.21
CA GLN A 29 7.25 -3.64 28.68
C GLN A 29 7.12 -5.03 28.00
N LYS A 30 5.91 -5.45 27.66
CA LYS A 30 5.66 -6.72 26.95
C LYS A 30 6.22 -6.78 25.52
N PHE A 31 6.60 -5.64 24.95
CA PHE A 31 7.12 -5.53 23.57
C PHE A 31 8.61 -5.15 23.54
N GLU A 32 9.30 -5.21 24.68
CA GLU A 32 10.73 -4.87 24.76
C GLU A 32 11.59 -5.69 23.78
N SER A 33 11.27 -6.96 23.59
CA SER A 33 11.98 -7.83 22.64
C SER A 33 11.71 -7.51 21.16
N TRP A 34 10.74 -6.65 20.85
CA TRP A 34 10.36 -6.31 19.46
C TRP A 34 11.01 -5.01 18.98
N ILE A 35 11.71 -4.29 19.86
CA ILE A 35 12.35 -3.00 19.53
C ILE A 35 13.26 -3.13 18.30
N ASP A 36 14.09 -4.18 18.25
CA ASP A 36 15.10 -4.31 17.21
C ASP A 36 14.52 -4.61 15.82
N ASN A 37 13.44 -5.40 15.77
CA ASN A 37 12.72 -5.67 14.52
C ASN A 37 12.11 -4.39 13.93
N SER A 38 11.74 -3.44 14.79
CA SER A 38 11.04 -2.22 14.37
C SER A 38 11.92 -0.99 14.19
N PHE A 39 13.08 -0.92 14.84
CA PHE A 39 13.87 0.32 14.92
C PHE A 39 15.35 0.18 14.60
N SER A 40 15.88 -1.03 14.37
CA SER A 40 17.32 -1.23 14.11
C SER A 40 17.83 -0.53 12.85
N ALA A 41 16.94 -0.15 11.94
CA ALA A 41 17.26 0.60 10.73
C ALA A 41 17.43 2.12 10.95
N THR A 42 16.93 2.68 12.07
CA THR A 42 16.91 4.14 12.32
C THR A 42 18.29 4.80 12.15
N PRO A 43 19.41 4.27 12.68
CA PRO A 43 20.73 4.88 12.46
C PRO A 43 21.13 4.97 10.97
N LYS A 44 20.81 3.94 10.18
CA LYS A 44 21.11 3.92 8.74
C LYS A 44 20.22 4.88 7.96
N MET A 45 18.95 5.03 8.36
CA MET A 45 18.06 6.03 7.78
C MET A 45 18.58 7.45 8.08
N LEU A 46 19.08 7.71 9.30
CA LEU A 46 19.71 8.98 9.66
C LEU A 46 20.94 9.27 8.78
N ASP A 47 21.81 8.28 8.56
CA ASP A 47 22.96 8.41 7.66
C ASP A 47 22.51 8.74 6.23
N PHE A 48 21.55 7.98 5.70
CA PHE A 48 21.05 8.12 4.34
C PHE A 48 20.37 9.49 4.14
N PHE A 49 19.45 9.87 5.02
CA PHE A 49 18.72 11.14 4.91
C PHE A 49 19.65 12.34 5.08
N SER A 50 20.50 12.34 6.11
CA SER A 50 21.47 13.42 6.32
C SER A 50 22.39 13.57 5.10
N GLY A 51 22.87 12.44 4.54
CA GLY A 51 23.72 12.43 3.35
C GLY A 51 23.02 12.95 2.09
N LYS A 52 21.77 12.54 1.83
CA LYS A 52 21.00 12.97 0.65
C LYS A 52 20.54 14.43 0.75
N ILE A 53 20.10 14.85 1.93
CA ILE A 53 19.66 16.24 2.20
C ILE A 53 20.87 17.19 2.26
N GLY A 54 22.01 16.70 2.75
CA GLY A 54 23.24 17.47 2.97
C GLY A 54 23.13 18.46 4.14
N VAL A 55 22.28 18.13 5.10
CA VAL A 55 22.11 18.77 6.41
C VAL A 55 21.97 17.64 7.43
N ASP A 56 22.87 17.59 8.41
CA ASP A 56 22.83 16.58 9.47
C ASP A 56 21.53 16.67 10.27
N TYR A 57 21.20 15.61 11.02
CA TYR A 57 20.07 15.62 11.94
C TYR A 57 20.15 16.85 12.87
N PRO A 58 19.15 17.74 12.86
CA PRO A 58 19.32 19.09 13.39
C PRO A 58 19.05 19.19 14.92
N TRP A 59 18.69 18.10 15.59
CA TRP A 59 18.23 18.12 16.97
C TRP A 59 19.17 17.39 17.94
N GLU A 60 19.05 17.71 19.23
CA GLU A 60 19.96 17.21 20.28
C GLU A 60 19.76 15.73 20.63
N LYS A 61 18.61 15.15 20.28
CA LYS A 61 18.22 13.76 20.56
C LYS A 61 17.09 13.34 19.62
N TYR A 62 16.91 12.03 19.46
CA TYR A 62 15.76 11.48 18.75
C TYR A 62 15.12 10.34 19.54
N ALA A 63 13.88 10.54 19.99
CA ALA A 63 13.08 9.52 20.64
C ALA A 63 11.96 9.03 19.71
N GLN A 64 11.71 7.73 19.72
CA GLN A 64 10.54 7.12 19.09
C GLN A 64 9.72 6.40 20.16
N VAL A 65 8.43 6.74 20.27
CA VAL A 65 7.57 6.26 21.36
C VAL A 65 6.33 5.57 20.79
N CYS A 66 6.20 4.27 21.02
CA CYS A 66 5.03 3.51 20.60
C CYS A 66 3.90 3.61 21.63
N CYS A 67 2.77 4.16 21.20
CA CYS A 67 1.61 4.43 22.02
C CYS A 67 0.43 3.51 21.69
N TYR A 68 -0.21 2.98 22.74
CA TYR A 68 -1.44 2.21 22.61
C TYR A 68 -2.56 3.07 22.00
N ASN A 69 -3.33 2.49 21.07
CA ASN A 69 -4.47 3.15 20.42
C ASN A 69 -4.09 4.45 19.69
N PHE A 70 -2.88 4.50 19.12
CA PHE A 70 -2.43 5.55 18.22
C PHE A 70 -2.34 5.00 16.80
N GLY A 71 -2.92 5.69 15.82
CA GLY A 71 -2.89 5.30 14.41
C GLY A 71 -1.83 6.09 13.66
N GLY A 72 -1.06 5.43 12.80
CA GLY A 72 0.03 6.07 12.05
C GLY A 72 1.16 6.55 12.98
N GLY A 73 1.75 7.69 12.63
CA GLY A 73 2.76 8.39 13.42
C GLY A 73 2.45 9.89 13.55
N MET A 74 3.26 10.55 14.37
CA MET A 74 3.26 12.00 14.53
C MET A 74 4.70 12.46 14.75
N GLU A 75 5.11 13.44 13.95
CA GLU A 75 6.49 13.82 13.72
C GLU A 75 7.09 14.75 14.80
N ASN A 76 6.53 14.77 16.00
CA ASN A 76 6.88 15.76 17.01
C ASN A 76 8.40 15.88 17.22
N THR A 77 8.91 17.11 17.20
CA THR A 77 10.35 17.40 17.23
C THR A 77 11.06 16.71 18.40
N THR A 78 12.12 15.94 18.07
CA THR A 78 12.89 15.09 18.99
C THR A 78 12.15 13.89 19.60
N CYS A 79 10.86 13.70 19.33
CA CYS A 79 10.02 12.69 19.97
C CYS A 79 8.87 12.22 19.05
N THR A 80 9.19 11.40 18.05
CA THR A 80 8.19 10.80 17.16
C THR A 80 7.27 9.85 17.94
N ILE A 81 5.96 10.05 17.85
CA ILE A 81 4.96 9.14 18.41
C ILE A 81 4.51 8.18 17.31
N LEU A 82 4.45 6.89 17.62
CA LEU A 82 4.08 5.83 16.68
C LEU A 82 2.95 4.98 17.26
N GLY A 83 2.14 4.39 16.40
CA GLY A 83 1.22 3.32 16.80
C GLY A 83 1.96 2.07 17.26
N GLU A 84 1.38 1.32 18.19
CA GLU A 84 1.92 0.00 18.55
C GLU A 84 1.88 -1.02 17.42
N SER A 85 1.07 -0.79 16.38
CA SER A 85 1.09 -1.60 15.16
C SER A 85 2.43 -1.53 14.43
N THR A 86 3.29 -0.57 14.75
CA THR A 86 4.67 -0.53 14.28
C THR A 86 5.49 -1.69 14.86
N LEU A 87 5.18 -2.17 16.07
CA LEU A 87 5.96 -3.20 16.75
C LEU A 87 5.59 -4.60 16.28
N HIS A 88 6.58 -5.43 15.95
CA HIS A 88 6.34 -6.78 15.45
C HIS A 88 7.44 -7.76 15.88
N ASP A 89 7.06 -9.03 16.05
CA ASP A 89 7.98 -10.10 16.41
C ASP A 89 8.76 -10.65 15.19
N ASP A 90 9.69 -11.57 15.46
CA ASP A 90 10.56 -12.15 14.42
C ASP A 90 9.78 -12.86 13.32
N ARG A 91 8.64 -13.47 13.68
CA ARG A 91 7.80 -14.22 12.74
C ARG A 91 7.04 -13.26 11.83
N ALA A 92 6.49 -12.18 12.37
CA ALA A 92 5.84 -11.13 11.61
C ALA A 92 6.82 -10.31 10.76
N HIS A 93 8.10 -10.24 11.14
CA HIS A 93 9.14 -9.58 10.33
C HIS A 93 9.33 -10.20 8.93
N LEU A 94 8.90 -11.45 8.74
CA LEU A 94 8.84 -12.09 7.42
C LEU A 94 7.76 -11.49 6.52
N ASP A 95 6.70 -10.95 7.11
CA ASP A 95 5.47 -10.52 6.42
C ASP A 95 5.38 -9.00 6.27
N THR A 96 5.93 -8.26 7.24
CA THR A 96 5.78 -6.82 7.37
C THR A 96 7.09 -6.15 7.79
N SER A 97 7.14 -4.83 7.59
CA SER A 97 8.26 -3.97 7.98
C SER A 97 7.71 -2.71 8.65
N SER A 98 8.42 -2.21 9.66
CA SER A 98 8.13 -0.91 10.29
C SER A 98 8.76 0.25 9.53
N ASP A 99 9.73 -0.05 8.67
CA ASP A 99 10.63 0.93 8.08
C ASP A 99 9.89 2.03 7.33
N ASP A 100 8.79 1.72 6.63
CA ASP A 100 8.08 2.71 5.83
C ASP A 100 7.59 3.86 6.72
N LEU A 101 6.84 3.53 7.77
CA LEU A 101 6.34 4.53 8.72
C LEU A 101 7.50 5.17 9.49
N VAL A 102 8.50 4.40 9.92
CA VAL A 102 9.65 4.94 10.66
C VAL A 102 10.46 5.94 9.80
N ALA A 103 10.65 5.64 8.52
CA ALA A 103 11.34 6.49 7.55
C ALA A 103 10.50 7.75 7.24
N HIS A 104 9.19 7.61 7.04
CA HIS A 104 8.27 8.74 6.85
C HIS A 104 8.36 9.72 8.03
N GLU A 105 8.17 9.22 9.25
CA GLU A 105 8.20 10.07 10.44
C GLU A 105 9.60 10.65 10.73
N LEU A 106 10.67 9.92 10.41
CA LEU A 106 12.03 10.45 10.53
C LEU A 106 12.30 11.57 9.52
N ALA A 107 11.83 11.44 8.28
CA ALA A 107 12.02 12.45 7.24
C ALA A 107 11.39 13.80 7.62
N HIS A 108 10.30 13.77 8.39
CA HIS A 108 9.68 14.98 8.92
C HIS A 108 10.59 15.81 9.83
N GLN A 109 11.61 15.20 10.45
CA GLN A 109 12.60 15.92 11.26
C GLN A 109 13.34 17.01 10.46
N TRP A 110 13.36 16.90 9.12
CA TRP A 110 13.72 17.99 8.21
C TRP A 110 12.50 18.67 7.58
N PHE A 111 11.54 17.89 7.06
CA PHE A 111 10.38 18.39 6.31
C PHE A 111 9.09 18.38 7.13
N GLY A 112 8.83 19.47 7.85
CA GLY A 112 7.77 19.59 8.83
C GLY A 112 8.30 20.18 10.14
N ASP A 113 9.53 19.85 10.50
CA ASP A 113 10.11 20.29 11.77
C ASP A 113 11.16 21.39 11.58
N LEU A 114 12.23 21.08 10.81
CA LEU A 114 13.30 22.05 10.57
C LEU A 114 12.82 23.20 9.68
N LEU A 115 12.08 22.89 8.63
CA LEU A 115 11.30 23.83 7.84
C LEU A 115 9.89 23.29 7.69
N THR A 116 8.87 24.15 7.71
CA THR A 116 7.47 23.70 7.67
C THR A 116 6.62 24.52 6.72
N CYS A 117 5.55 23.94 6.16
CA CYS A 117 4.56 24.69 5.42
C CYS A 117 4.02 25.90 6.23
N ASN A 118 3.82 27.03 5.56
CA ASN A 118 3.30 28.26 6.16
C ASN A 118 1.83 28.13 6.60
N GLU A 119 1.07 27.31 5.88
CA GLU A 119 -0.31 26.96 6.20
C GLU A 119 -0.66 25.59 5.58
N TRP A 120 -1.76 24.98 6.02
CA TRP A 120 -2.16 23.63 5.59
C TRP A 120 -2.48 23.51 4.09
N ALA A 121 -2.73 24.63 3.40
CA ALA A 121 -2.84 24.63 1.94
C ALA A 121 -1.55 24.13 1.27
N HIS A 122 -0.41 24.25 1.93
CA HIS A 122 0.90 23.80 1.45
C HIS A 122 1.38 22.51 2.12
N LEU A 123 0.50 21.74 2.77
CA LEU A 123 0.85 20.55 3.56
C LEU A 123 1.68 19.50 2.79
N TRP A 124 1.54 19.42 1.47
CA TRP A 124 2.34 18.51 0.64
C TRP A 124 3.87 18.75 0.74
N LEU A 125 4.31 19.94 1.15
CA LEU A 125 5.73 20.21 1.41
C LEU A 125 6.26 19.48 2.65
N ASN A 126 5.37 19.12 3.58
CA ASN A 126 5.71 18.27 4.72
C ASN A 126 5.49 16.80 4.31
N GLU A 127 4.24 16.44 4.01
CA GLU A 127 3.83 15.04 3.80
C GLU A 127 4.39 14.43 2.53
N GLY A 128 4.41 15.18 1.43
CA GLY A 128 4.91 14.68 0.15
C GLY A 128 6.40 14.42 0.18
N PHE A 129 7.16 15.22 0.92
CA PHE A 129 8.58 14.98 1.18
C PHE A 129 8.78 13.75 2.04
N ALA A 130 8.09 13.65 3.18
CA ALA A 130 8.20 12.48 4.05
C ALA A 130 7.85 11.17 3.32
N THR A 131 6.75 11.16 2.57
CA THR A 131 6.32 10.01 1.75
C THR A 131 7.29 9.69 0.61
N TYR A 132 8.00 10.68 0.06
CA TYR A 132 9.01 10.40 -0.96
C TYR A 132 10.31 9.86 -0.35
N PHE A 133 10.72 10.36 0.82
CA PHE A 133 11.89 9.87 1.54
C PHE A 133 11.69 8.46 2.09
N GLU A 134 10.46 8.11 2.49
CA GLU A 134 10.03 6.72 2.72
C GLU A 134 10.35 5.85 1.49
N ALA A 135 9.86 6.23 0.31
CA ALA A 135 10.11 5.45 -0.91
C ALA A 135 11.61 5.38 -1.24
N LEU A 136 12.37 6.46 -1.05
CA LEU A 136 13.82 6.46 -1.27
C LEU A 136 14.57 5.57 -0.29
N TRP A 137 14.09 5.43 0.95
CA TRP A 137 14.64 4.46 1.89
C TRP A 137 14.38 3.02 1.42
N ASP A 138 13.18 2.77 0.91
CA ASP A 138 12.82 1.49 0.30
C ASP A 138 13.72 1.17 -0.92
N GLU A 139 14.04 2.17 -1.75
CA GLU A 139 15.03 2.06 -2.84
C GLU A 139 16.43 1.66 -2.31
N GLU A 140 16.92 2.33 -1.27
CA GLU A 140 18.23 2.08 -0.67
C GLU A 140 18.32 0.68 -0.06
N ARG A 141 17.25 0.23 0.61
CA ARG A 141 17.22 -1.05 1.33
C ARG A 141 16.96 -2.23 0.41
N ASN A 142 15.95 -2.12 -0.46
CA ASN A 142 15.37 -3.24 -1.22
C ASN A 142 15.63 -3.13 -2.74
N GLY A 143 16.12 -1.99 -3.21
CA GLY A 143 16.51 -1.77 -4.60
C GLY A 143 15.43 -1.13 -5.47
N ALA A 144 15.78 -0.91 -6.74
CA ALA A 144 14.96 -0.13 -7.68
C ALA A 144 13.60 -0.77 -8.02
N ASP A 145 13.50 -2.10 -8.00
CA ASP A 145 12.24 -2.82 -8.28
C ASP A 145 11.20 -2.56 -7.19
N GLU A 146 11.61 -2.58 -5.91
CA GLU A 146 10.74 -2.27 -4.77
C GLU A 146 10.32 -0.79 -4.80
N PHE A 147 11.27 0.12 -5.07
CA PHE A 147 10.96 1.53 -5.27
C PHE A 147 9.92 1.78 -6.39
N ALA A 148 10.11 1.15 -7.54
CA ALA A 148 9.20 1.29 -8.68
C ALA A 148 7.79 0.77 -8.35
N PHE A 149 7.71 -0.36 -7.65
CA PHE A 149 6.46 -0.94 -7.17
C PHE A 149 5.77 -0.04 -6.13
N ASN A 150 6.52 0.47 -5.16
CA ASN A 150 6.04 1.41 -4.14
C ASN A 150 5.47 2.68 -4.82
N MET A 151 6.23 3.30 -5.72
CA MET A 151 5.79 4.46 -6.48
C MET A 151 4.57 4.15 -7.36
N LEU A 152 4.42 2.95 -7.90
CA LEU A 152 3.21 2.54 -8.62
C LEU A 152 1.99 2.47 -7.70
N GLY A 153 2.15 1.94 -6.49
CA GLY A 153 1.13 1.98 -5.43
C GLY A 153 0.71 3.41 -5.09
N LYS A 154 1.70 4.30 -4.89
CA LYS A 154 1.45 5.73 -4.68
C LYS A 154 0.78 6.39 -5.90
N ALA A 155 1.08 5.97 -7.13
CA ALA A 155 0.38 6.47 -8.32
C ALA A 155 -1.10 6.07 -8.31
N ARG A 156 -1.41 4.82 -7.92
CA ARG A 156 -2.79 4.35 -7.77
C ARG A 156 -3.54 5.18 -6.70
N SER A 157 -2.90 5.42 -5.56
CA SER A 157 -3.46 6.26 -4.47
C SER A 157 -3.66 7.72 -4.91
N ALA A 158 -2.65 8.35 -5.50
CA ALA A 158 -2.70 9.72 -6.01
C ALA A 158 -3.74 9.92 -7.10
N ARG A 159 -3.92 8.90 -7.96
CA ARG A 159 -5.00 8.91 -8.94
C ARG A 159 -6.33 8.82 -8.22
N ASN A 160 -6.57 7.87 -7.32
CA ASN A 160 -7.90 7.64 -6.75
C ASN A 160 -8.35 8.64 -5.67
N GLY A 161 -7.43 9.26 -4.93
CA GLY A 161 -7.76 10.14 -3.79
C GLY A 161 -7.76 11.64 -4.12
N GLY A 162 -8.68 12.39 -3.51
CA GLY A 162 -8.66 13.86 -3.52
C GLY A 162 -8.79 14.54 -4.89
N LYS A 163 -9.34 13.85 -5.92
CA LYS A 163 -9.39 14.35 -7.31
C LYS A 163 -10.12 15.69 -7.51
N GLU A 164 -10.94 16.11 -6.56
CA GLU A 164 -11.82 17.28 -6.69
C GLU A 164 -11.10 18.60 -6.42
N HIS A 165 -9.95 18.55 -5.75
CA HIS A 165 -9.22 19.74 -5.32
C HIS A 165 -7.75 19.70 -5.77
N PRO A 166 -7.12 20.86 -5.99
CA PRO A 166 -5.68 20.94 -6.23
C PRO A 166 -4.88 20.48 -4.99
N VAL A 167 -3.58 20.21 -5.17
CA VAL A 167 -2.69 19.90 -4.04
C VAL A 167 -2.55 21.13 -3.14
N VAL A 168 -2.36 22.31 -3.74
CA VAL A 168 -2.41 23.59 -3.04
C VAL A 168 -3.85 24.08 -3.00
N TYR A 169 -4.53 23.81 -1.89
CA TYR A 169 -5.96 24.11 -1.74
C TYR A 169 -6.19 25.06 -0.56
N PRO A 170 -6.34 26.38 -0.77
CA PRO A 170 -6.54 27.34 0.32
C PRO A 170 -7.96 27.38 0.88
N ASP A 171 -8.96 26.84 0.16
CA ASP A 171 -10.38 26.95 0.54
C ASP A 171 -10.86 25.85 1.52
N TYR A 172 -9.93 25.17 2.20
CA TYR A 172 -10.25 24.10 3.15
C TYR A 172 -11.01 24.62 4.37
N ARG A 173 -11.97 23.81 4.86
CA ARG A 173 -12.77 24.18 6.07
C ARG A 173 -12.18 23.65 7.37
N SER A 174 -11.40 22.58 7.29
CA SER A 174 -10.66 22.00 8.40
C SER A 174 -9.34 21.44 7.89
N SER A 175 -8.29 21.50 8.72
CA SER A 175 -6.96 21.00 8.35
C SER A 175 -7.00 19.53 7.93
N GLY A 176 -7.86 18.72 8.56
CA GLY A 176 -8.10 17.31 8.22
C GLY A 176 -8.44 17.05 6.75
N GLN A 177 -8.96 18.04 6.02
CA GLN A 177 -9.22 17.91 4.58
C GLN A 177 -7.95 17.87 3.72
N GLN A 178 -6.81 18.26 4.26
CA GLN A 178 -5.52 18.25 3.53
C GLN A 178 -4.76 16.93 3.70
N PHE A 179 -5.09 16.16 4.74
CA PHE A 179 -4.45 14.88 5.04
C PHE A 179 -5.04 13.77 4.16
N ASP A 180 -4.81 13.85 2.86
CA ASP A 180 -5.27 12.89 1.86
C ASP A 180 -4.19 12.62 0.79
N ALA A 181 -4.51 11.76 -0.18
CA ALA A 181 -3.57 11.35 -1.22
C ALA A 181 -2.96 12.50 -2.05
N ARG A 182 -3.52 13.72 -2.01
CA ARG A 182 -2.92 14.90 -2.65
C ARG A 182 -1.64 15.34 -1.94
N ALA A 183 -1.65 15.36 -0.61
CA ALA A 183 -0.50 15.79 0.19
C ALA A 183 0.57 14.69 0.23
N TYR A 184 0.17 13.43 0.40
CA TYR A 184 1.07 12.27 0.52
C TYR A 184 1.50 11.73 -0.86
N SER A 185 0.66 10.88 -1.46
CA SER A 185 1.00 10.13 -2.68
C SER A 185 1.29 11.01 -3.89
N LYS A 186 0.45 12.03 -4.16
CA LYS A 186 0.66 12.97 -5.27
C LYS A 186 1.83 13.91 -4.97
N GLY A 187 2.01 14.33 -3.72
CA GLY A 187 3.17 15.08 -3.26
C GLY A 187 4.49 14.35 -3.52
N ALA A 188 4.57 13.06 -3.18
CA ALA A 188 5.74 12.24 -3.47
C ALA A 188 6.00 12.08 -4.97
N TRP A 189 4.93 11.91 -5.76
CA TRP A 189 5.04 11.86 -7.22
C TRP A 189 5.50 13.18 -7.84
N ILE A 190 5.10 14.33 -7.29
CA ILE A 190 5.62 15.63 -7.73
C ILE A 190 7.14 15.67 -7.57
N LEU A 191 7.66 15.25 -6.42
CA LEU A 191 9.11 15.18 -6.18
C LEU A 191 9.80 14.18 -7.10
N HIS A 192 9.22 13.01 -7.31
CA HIS A 192 9.74 12.01 -8.24
C HIS A 192 9.82 12.55 -9.68
N MET A 193 8.76 13.18 -10.19
CA MET A 193 8.78 13.80 -11.52
C MET A 193 9.83 14.90 -11.64
N ILE A 194 10.04 15.69 -10.57
CA ILE A 194 11.12 16.68 -10.53
C ILE A 194 12.50 16.00 -10.57
N ARG A 195 12.73 14.94 -9.78
CA ARG A 195 13.99 14.15 -9.80
C ARG A 195 14.24 13.58 -11.20
N ARG A 196 13.23 12.98 -11.84
CA ARG A 196 13.33 12.43 -13.20
C ARG A 196 13.59 13.50 -14.25
N ARG A 197 13.01 14.70 -14.12
CA ARG A 197 13.25 15.82 -15.02
C ARG A 197 14.65 16.41 -14.88
N LEU A 198 15.14 16.60 -13.65
CA LEU A 198 16.43 17.24 -13.38
C LEU A 198 17.62 16.29 -13.44
N GLY A 199 17.39 15.00 -13.21
CA GLY A 199 18.42 14.03 -12.86
C GLY A 199 18.88 14.18 -11.41
N ASP A 200 19.46 13.11 -10.87
CA ASP A 200 19.80 13.00 -9.44
C ASP A 200 20.72 14.11 -8.94
N GLU A 201 21.79 14.44 -9.66
CA GLU A 201 22.77 15.44 -9.21
C GLU A 201 22.11 16.82 -8.96
N ARG A 202 21.30 17.29 -9.92
CA ARG A 202 20.64 18.60 -9.82
C ARG A 202 19.48 18.56 -8.83
N PHE A 203 18.76 17.45 -8.75
CA PHE A 203 17.69 17.26 -7.77
C PHE A 203 18.23 17.39 -6.34
N TRP A 204 19.27 16.62 -5.98
CA TRP A 204 19.84 16.66 -4.64
C TRP A 204 20.49 18.00 -4.32
N LYS A 205 21.13 18.65 -5.30
CA LYS A 205 21.61 20.03 -5.15
C LYS A 205 20.47 21.01 -4.83
N ALA A 206 19.31 20.85 -5.45
CA ALA A 206 18.16 21.69 -5.18
C ALA A 206 17.53 21.41 -3.80
N ILE A 207 17.44 20.14 -3.37
CA ILE A 207 17.01 19.79 -2.01
C ILE A 207 17.95 20.41 -0.97
N ASN A 208 19.27 20.29 -1.16
CA ASN A 208 20.24 20.89 -0.24
C ASN A 208 20.10 22.42 -0.16
N ALA A 209 19.96 23.08 -1.30
CA ALA A 209 19.77 24.52 -1.36
C ALA A 209 18.45 24.96 -0.69
N TYR A 210 17.40 24.15 -0.82
CA TYR A 210 16.09 24.40 -0.23
C TYR A 210 16.16 24.32 1.30
N VAL A 211 16.66 23.20 1.84
CA VAL A 211 16.73 23.00 3.30
C VAL A 211 17.61 24.06 3.95
N ARG A 212 18.82 24.31 3.44
CA ARG A 212 19.74 25.32 4.01
C ARG A 212 19.20 26.75 3.96
N ARG A 213 18.36 27.08 2.97
CA ARG A 213 17.79 28.43 2.83
C ARG A 213 16.64 28.68 3.81
N TYR A 214 15.87 27.63 4.07
CA TYR A 214 14.60 27.70 4.80
C TYR A 214 14.61 27.00 6.15
N GLU A 215 15.76 26.51 6.61
CA GLU A 215 15.93 26.04 7.99
C GLU A 215 15.42 27.09 9.00
N HIS A 216 14.62 26.63 9.96
CA HIS A 216 13.91 27.41 10.97
C HIS A 216 12.93 28.46 10.41
N LYS A 217 12.40 28.24 9.19
CA LYS A 217 11.40 29.11 8.56
C LYS A 217 10.17 28.35 8.10
N THR A 218 9.12 29.11 7.82
CA THR A 218 7.96 28.61 7.08
C THR A 218 8.13 28.80 5.58
N VAL A 219 7.49 27.94 4.79
CA VAL A 219 7.61 27.91 3.32
C VAL A 219 6.25 27.74 2.63
N GLU A 220 6.16 28.29 1.42
CA GLU A 220 5.06 28.05 0.48
C GLU A 220 5.56 27.27 -0.74
N THR A 221 4.65 26.70 -1.53
CA THR A 221 5.00 25.95 -2.76
C THR A 221 5.92 26.74 -3.69
N ARG A 222 5.72 28.07 -3.77
CA ARG A 222 6.53 28.97 -4.60
C ARG A 222 7.96 29.12 -4.10
N ASP A 223 8.24 28.94 -2.82
CA ASP A 223 9.61 28.94 -2.29
C ASP A 223 10.42 27.79 -2.85
N PHE A 224 9.84 26.58 -2.85
CA PHE A 224 10.49 25.41 -3.42
C PHE A 224 10.65 25.55 -4.94
N GLN A 225 9.61 26.02 -5.65
CA GLN A 225 9.71 26.32 -7.07
C GLN A 225 10.90 27.24 -7.39
N ARG A 226 11.06 28.36 -6.66
CA ARG A 226 12.17 29.30 -6.88
C ARG A 226 13.53 28.64 -6.76
N VAL A 227 13.72 27.78 -5.75
CA VAL A 227 14.99 27.06 -5.57
C VAL A 227 15.27 26.13 -6.75
N LEU A 228 14.25 25.41 -7.24
CA LEU A 228 14.39 24.55 -8.41
C LEU A 228 14.77 25.35 -9.66
N GLU A 229 14.12 26.49 -9.90
CA GLU A 229 14.39 27.36 -11.05
C GLU A 229 15.81 27.96 -10.99
N GLU A 230 16.26 28.38 -9.81
CA GLU A 230 17.61 28.90 -9.59
C GLU A 230 18.70 27.83 -9.82
N VAL A 231 18.48 26.59 -9.38
CA VAL A 231 19.47 25.50 -9.51
C VAL A 231 19.48 24.92 -10.92
N SER A 232 18.31 24.80 -11.56
CA SER A 232 18.18 24.20 -12.88
C SER A 232 18.44 25.18 -14.04
N GLY A 233 18.16 26.47 -13.84
CA GLY A 233 18.12 27.46 -14.91
C GLY A 233 16.90 27.35 -15.84
N GLU A 234 15.92 26.50 -15.50
CA GLU A 234 14.70 26.26 -16.26
C GLU A 234 13.48 26.78 -15.51
N SER A 235 12.42 27.19 -16.22
CA SER A 235 11.15 27.51 -15.57
C SER A 235 10.39 26.25 -15.19
N PHE A 236 9.83 26.27 -13.98
CA PHE A 236 8.93 25.26 -13.44
C PHE A 236 7.49 25.77 -13.33
N ALA A 237 7.20 27.00 -13.78
CA ALA A 237 5.87 27.61 -13.66
C ALA A 237 4.75 26.73 -14.22
N ARG A 238 4.91 26.19 -15.44
CA ARG A 238 3.88 25.31 -16.02
C ARG A 238 3.74 23.99 -15.25
N PHE A 239 4.85 23.46 -14.74
CA PHE A 239 4.86 22.24 -13.95
C PHE A 239 4.08 22.43 -12.62
N PHE A 240 4.37 23.48 -11.86
CA PHE A 240 3.64 23.73 -10.60
C PHE A 240 2.16 24.06 -10.84
N TYR A 241 1.84 24.80 -11.90
CA TYR A 241 0.44 25.03 -12.29
C TYR A 241 -0.30 23.71 -12.53
N ASP A 242 0.27 22.81 -13.34
CA ASP A 242 -0.37 21.54 -13.68
C ASP A 242 -0.49 20.59 -12.49
N TRP A 243 0.58 20.47 -11.69
CA TRP A 243 0.65 19.42 -10.68
C TRP A 243 0.22 19.85 -9.29
N THR A 244 0.30 21.15 -8.97
CA THR A 244 0.01 21.64 -7.62
C THR A 244 -1.21 22.56 -7.54
N GLU A 245 -1.43 23.41 -8.54
CA GLU A 245 -2.51 24.42 -8.54
C GLU A 245 -3.79 23.93 -9.22
N ARG A 246 -3.74 22.76 -9.86
CA ARG A 246 -4.89 22.12 -10.54
C ARG A 246 -5.18 20.73 -9.99
N ALA A 247 -6.47 20.40 -10.02
CA ALA A 247 -6.97 19.08 -9.67
C ALA A 247 -6.76 18.08 -10.82
N GLY A 248 -6.73 16.79 -10.48
CA GLY A 248 -6.61 15.70 -11.45
C GLY A 248 -5.18 15.36 -11.88
N HIS A 249 -5.08 14.61 -12.98
CA HIS A 249 -3.86 14.08 -13.60
C HIS A 249 -4.14 13.78 -15.09
N PRO A 250 -3.10 13.56 -15.93
CA PRO A 250 -3.27 13.16 -17.31
C PRO A 250 -3.89 11.76 -17.44
N VAL A 251 -4.87 11.61 -18.33
CA VAL A 251 -5.38 10.31 -18.79
C VAL A 251 -4.93 10.14 -20.23
N VAL A 252 -4.00 9.24 -20.46
CA VAL A 252 -3.24 9.12 -21.71
C VAL A 252 -3.56 7.80 -22.39
N ARG A 253 -4.00 7.88 -23.65
CA ARG A 253 -4.10 6.73 -24.54
C ARG A 253 -2.98 6.75 -25.58
N VAL A 254 -2.25 5.65 -25.71
CA VAL A 254 -1.17 5.49 -26.68
C VAL A 254 -1.50 4.34 -27.63
N ASP A 255 -1.77 4.64 -28.89
CA ASP A 255 -1.93 3.60 -29.92
C ASP A 255 -0.63 3.44 -30.72
N TYR A 256 -0.23 2.20 -30.95
CA TYR A 256 0.96 1.83 -31.73
C TYR A 256 0.58 1.11 -33.03
N GLU A 257 1.17 1.53 -34.14
CA GLU A 257 1.05 0.89 -35.45
C GLU A 257 2.41 0.79 -36.14
N TRP A 258 2.81 -0.42 -36.54
CA TRP A 258 3.98 -0.65 -37.40
C TRP A 258 3.57 -0.56 -38.88
N ARG A 259 4.28 0.25 -39.66
CA ARG A 259 4.08 0.46 -41.10
C ARG A 259 5.28 -0.07 -41.88
N PRO A 260 5.23 -1.34 -42.34
CA PRO A 260 6.35 -1.96 -43.02
C PRO A 260 6.69 -1.29 -44.36
N ASP A 261 5.71 -0.82 -45.12
CA ASP A 261 5.95 -0.20 -46.43
C ASP A 261 6.74 1.11 -46.32
N ASP A 262 6.54 1.84 -45.23
CA ASP A 262 7.21 3.11 -44.94
C ASP A 262 8.49 2.92 -44.10
N MET A 263 8.69 1.72 -43.54
CA MET A 263 9.68 1.43 -42.50
C MET A 263 9.56 2.36 -41.27
N MET A 264 8.32 2.66 -40.87
CA MET A 264 8.00 3.57 -39.77
C MET A 264 7.05 2.96 -38.74
N ALA A 265 7.24 3.28 -37.46
CA ALA A 265 6.21 3.13 -36.44
C ALA A 265 5.44 4.45 -36.28
N ARG A 266 4.11 4.38 -36.37
CA ARG A 266 3.21 5.48 -36.03
C ARG A 266 2.71 5.29 -34.61
N ILE A 267 2.99 6.26 -33.75
CA ILE A 267 2.55 6.28 -32.35
C ILE A 267 1.60 7.47 -32.19
N THR A 268 0.36 7.20 -31.78
CA THR A 268 -0.66 8.25 -31.54
C THR A 268 -0.92 8.36 -30.05
N ILE A 269 -0.67 9.55 -29.49
CA ILE A 269 -0.83 9.85 -28.07
C ILE A 269 -2.03 10.78 -27.94
N ARG A 270 -2.98 10.46 -27.07
CA ARG A 270 -4.14 11.30 -26.78
C ARG A 270 -4.31 11.53 -25.29
N GLN A 271 -4.52 12.79 -24.91
CA GLN A 271 -5.00 13.15 -23.58
C GLN A 271 -6.54 13.16 -23.60
N THR A 272 -7.17 12.32 -22.79
CA THR A 272 -8.63 12.05 -22.83
C THR A 272 -9.40 12.60 -21.64
N GLN A 273 -8.73 13.22 -20.66
CA GLN A 273 -9.40 13.91 -19.56
C GLN A 273 -10.25 15.10 -20.05
N SER A 274 -11.30 15.44 -19.29
CA SER A 274 -12.22 16.54 -19.63
C SER A 274 -11.65 17.94 -19.33
N SER A 275 -10.69 18.03 -18.41
CA SER A 275 -10.01 19.27 -18.04
C SER A 275 -9.01 19.74 -19.11
N GLU A 276 -8.39 20.90 -18.90
CA GLU A 276 -7.28 21.38 -19.73
C GLU A 276 -6.17 20.31 -19.80
N THR A 277 -5.44 20.24 -20.92
CA THR A 277 -4.30 19.33 -21.07
C THR A 277 -3.23 19.61 -20.02
N PHE A 278 -2.46 18.56 -19.72
CA PHE A 278 -1.24 18.67 -18.92
C PHE A 278 -0.03 18.75 -19.86
N CYS A 279 1.06 19.35 -19.38
CA CYS A 279 2.34 19.42 -20.06
C CYS A 279 3.35 18.52 -19.36
N PHE A 280 3.87 17.51 -20.04
CA PHE A 280 4.86 16.58 -19.49
C PHE A 280 5.75 15.96 -20.59
N PRO A 281 7.02 15.66 -20.30
CA PRO A 281 7.86 14.88 -21.19
C PRO A 281 7.45 13.40 -21.13
N LEU A 282 7.27 12.77 -22.29
CA LEU A 282 6.98 11.34 -22.40
C LEU A 282 8.11 10.65 -23.17
N THR A 283 8.68 9.61 -22.57
CA THR A 283 9.67 8.74 -23.21
C THR A 283 8.98 7.57 -23.89
N LEU A 284 9.33 7.32 -25.15
CA LEU A 284 8.90 6.18 -25.95
C LEU A 284 10.14 5.40 -26.39
N GLU A 285 10.11 4.08 -26.30
CA GLU A 285 11.22 3.23 -26.74
C GLU A 285 10.73 2.11 -27.67
N LEU A 286 11.39 1.97 -28.82
CA LEU A 286 11.25 0.81 -29.71
C LEU A 286 12.53 0.01 -29.71
N ARG A 287 12.43 -1.29 -29.43
CA ARG A 287 13.54 -2.25 -29.52
C ARG A 287 13.35 -3.15 -30.74
N PHE A 288 14.45 -3.61 -31.32
CA PHE A 288 14.49 -4.45 -32.52
C PHE A 288 15.40 -5.64 -32.27
N ALA A 289 15.18 -6.76 -32.97
CA ALA A 289 16.06 -7.93 -32.86
C ALA A 289 17.48 -7.63 -33.37
N ASP A 290 17.58 -6.96 -34.52
CA ASP A 290 18.82 -6.80 -35.27
C ASP A 290 19.24 -5.33 -35.47
N ALA A 291 18.69 -4.41 -34.67
CA ALA A 291 18.99 -2.99 -34.78
C ALA A 291 19.01 -2.29 -33.42
N ALA A 292 19.78 -1.20 -33.33
CA ALA A 292 19.84 -0.39 -32.12
C ALA A 292 18.44 0.15 -31.74
N PRO A 293 18.11 0.26 -30.44
CA PRO A 293 16.86 0.84 -30.00
C PRO A 293 16.64 2.26 -30.52
N ARG A 294 15.39 2.70 -30.54
CA ARG A 294 14.99 4.09 -30.77
C ARG A 294 14.31 4.61 -29.53
N VAL A 295 14.97 5.53 -28.84
CA VAL A 295 14.41 6.26 -27.69
C VAL A 295 13.99 7.64 -28.15
N ILE A 296 12.76 8.04 -27.85
CA ILE A 296 12.18 9.31 -28.24
C ILE A 296 11.61 9.97 -27.00
N GLN A 297 12.14 11.14 -26.66
CA GLN A 297 11.51 12.05 -25.70
C GLN A 297 10.65 13.06 -26.44
N ARG A 298 9.40 13.22 -26.02
CA ARG A 298 8.47 14.21 -26.56
C ARG A 298 7.71 14.93 -25.46
N ASP A 299 7.71 16.25 -25.50
CA ASP A 299 6.83 17.05 -24.67
C ASP A 299 5.39 16.94 -25.20
N ILE A 300 4.51 16.41 -24.36
CA ILE A 300 3.10 16.25 -24.66
C ILE A 300 2.36 17.45 -24.08
N THR A 301 1.89 18.34 -24.95
CA THR A 301 1.12 19.55 -24.60
C THR A 301 -0.30 19.51 -25.15
N ASP A 302 -0.47 18.87 -26.30
CA ASP A 302 -1.72 18.87 -27.04
C ASP A 302 -2.63 17.68 -26.68
N LYS A 303 -3.92 17.82 -27.02
CA LYS A 303 -4.90 16.73 -26.89
C LYS A 303 -4.54 15.50 -27.73
N ARG A 304 -3.85 15.71 -28.85
CA ARG A 304 -3.44 14.65 -29.77
C ARG A 304 -2.07 14.96 -30.35
N THR A 305 -1.12 14.05 -30.15
CA THR A 305 0.23 14.10 -30.71
C THR A 305 0.45 12.83 -31.54
N ILE A 306 1.03 12.97 -32.74
CA ILE A 306 1.42 11.83 -33.58
C ILE A 306 2.93 11.86 -33.76
N VAL A 307 3.57 10.76 -33.43
CA VAL A 307 5.02 10.59 -33.58
C VAL A 307 5.26 9.50 -34.63
N TYR A 308 6.08 9.82 -35.62
CA TYR A 308 6.59 8.85 -36.58
C TYR A 308 8.04 8.54 -36.22
N VAL A 309 8.34 7.26 -35.99
CA VAL A 309 9.67 6.79 -35.62
C VAL A 309 10.17 5.85 -36.70
N SER A 310 11.40 6.07 -37.19
CA SER A 310 12.04 5.12 -38.09
C SER A 310 12.23 3.78 -37.38
N ALA A 311 11.72 2.72 -38.00
CA ALA A 311 11.84 1.37 -37.49
C ALA A 311 12.42 0.51 -38.62
N PRO A 312 13.71 0.14 -38.58
CA PRO A 312 14.39 -0.56 -39.67
C PRO A 312 13.99 -2.03 -39.83
N SER A 313 13.20 -2.55 -38.89
CA SER A 313 12.56 -3.86 -38.94
C SER A 313 11.34 -3.84 -38.03
N ARG A 314 10.56 -4.94 -38.00
CA ARG A 314 9.43 -5.06 -37.07
C ARG A 314 9.94 -4.95 -35.63
N PRO A 315 9.45 -3.99 -34.81
CA PRO A 315 9.85 -3.89 -33.42
C PRO A 315 9.51 -5.17 -32.64
N VAL A 316 10.38 -5.54 -31.69
CA VAL A 316 10.18 -6.67 -30.77
C VAL A 316 9.71 -6.22 -29.39
N ALA A 317 9.89 -4.95 -29.04
CA ALA A 317 9.31 -4.33 -27.85
C ALA A 317 8.93 -2.88 -28.13
N PHE A 318 7.86 -2.42 -27.48
CA PHE A 318 7.44 -1.03 -27.45
C PHE A 318 7.12 -0.65 -26.00
N ARG A 319 7.92 0.27 -25.44
CA ARG A 319 7.82 0.73 -24.06
C ARG A 319 7.35 2.18 -24.03
N VAL A 320 6.39 2.48 -23.16
CA VAL A 320 5.89 3.83 -22.89
C VAL A 320 6.25 4.18 -21.47
N ASP A 321 6.93 5.31 -21.28
CA ASP A 321 7.45 5.78 -20.00
C ASP A 321 8.22 4.69 -19.21
N PRO A 322 9.24 4.04 -19.81
CA PRO A 322 9.96 2.93 -19.18
C PRO A 322 10.64 3.30 -17.85
N ASP A 323 10.89 4.59 -17.64
CA ASP A 323 11.54 5.16 -16.46
C ASP A 323 10.54 5.55 -15.36
N GLN A 324 9.25 5.31 -15.56
CA GLN A 324 8.18 5.70 -14.63
C GLN A 324 8.30 7.20 -14.25
N ALA A 325 8.49 8.05 -15.25
CA ALA A 325 8.84 9.45 -15.06
C ALA A 325 7.64 10.38 -14.93
N VAL A 326 6.42 9.91 -15.21
CA VAL A 326 5.22 10.75 -15.20
C VAL A 326 4.08 10.08 -14.42
N LEU A 327 3.45 10.83 -13.52
CA LEU A 327 2.20 10.42 -12.89
C LEU A 327 1.04 10.51 -13.92
N MET A 328 0.57 9.38 -14.43
CA MET A 328 -0.55 9.35 -15.39
C MET A 328 -1.45 8.11 -15.23
N GLU A 329 -2.67 8.19 -15.75
CA GLU A 329 -3.44 7.01 -16.13
C GLU A 329 -3.09 6.67 -17.58
N LEU A 330 -2.29 5.62 -17.78
CA LEU A 330 -1.86 5.18 -19.10
C LEU A 330 -2.74 4.02 -19.59
N ARG A 331 -3.20 4.11 -20.83
CA ARG A 331 -3.81 3.01 -21.59
C ARG A 331 -3.07 2.84 -22.91
N GLU A 332 -2.56 1.66 -23.17
CA GLU A 332 -1.83 1.36 -24.40
C GLU A 332 -2.65 0.43 -25.30
N GLU A 333 -2.63 0.70 -26.60
CA GLU A 333 -3.15 -0.22 -27.60
C GLU A 333 -2.02 -0.62 -28.53
N LYS A 334 -1.56 -1.87 -28.37
CA LYS A 334 -0.50 -2.47 -29.18
C LYS A 334 -0.79 -3.96 -29.43
N PRO A 335 -0.25 -4.54 -30.51
CA PRO A 335 -0.44 -5.95 -30.83
C PRO A 335 -0.01 -6.89 -29.69
N LEU A 336 -0.72 -8.01 -29.54
CA LEU A 336 -0.51 -9.00 -28.47
C LEU A 336 0.95 -9.44 -28.29
N TYR A 337 1.69 -9.65 -29.37
CA TYR A 337 3.09 -10.08 -29.30
C TYR A 337 4.01 -9.10 -28.55
N LEU A 338 3.66 -7.81 -28.50
CA LEU A 338 4.42 -6.82 -27.73
C LEU A 338 4.09 -6.89 -26.24
N TRP A 339 2.86 -7.25 -25.88
CA TRP A 339 2.49 -7.55 -24.49
C TRP A 339 3.15 -8.82 -23.99
N GLU A 340 3.15 -9.87 -24.83
CA GLU A 340 3.85 -11.12 -24.54
C GLU A 340 5.35 -10.90 -24.31
N ALA A 341 6.00 -10.08 -25.15
CA ALA A 341 7.42 -9.74 -24.98
C ALA A 341 7.66 -8.88 -23.71
N GLN A 342 6.71 -8.06 -23.31
CA GLN A 342 6.83 -7.16 -22.16
C GLN A 342 6.72 -7.90 -20.81
N LEU A 343 6.25 -9.15 -20.76
CA LEU A 343 6.26 -9.97 -19.55
C LEU A 343 7.68 -10.21 -18.98
N THR A 344 8.71 -10.11 -19.81
CA THR A 344 10.11 -10.27 -19.40
C THR A 344 10.91 -8.97 -19.51
N ASP A 345 10.22 -7.83 -19.49
CA ASP A 345 10.88 -6.52 -19.47
C ASP A 345 11.67 -6.29 -18.18
N ASP A 346 12.71 -5.47 -18.26
CA ASP A 346 13.55 -5.10 -17.12
C ASP A 346 12.80 -4.26 -16.07
N ALA A 347 11.77 -3.49 -16.46
CA ALA A 347 11.03 -2.63 -15.55
C ALA A 347 9.80 -3.33 -14.96
N VAL A 348 9.69 -3.36 -13.63
CA VAL A 348 8.51 -3.89 -12.90
C VAL A 348 7.19 -3.28 -13.38
N PRO A 349 7.02 -1.94 -13.51
CA PRO A 349 5.74 -1.37 -13.94
C PRO A 349 5.29 -1.84 -15.33
N LEU A 350 6.24 -2.06 -16.25
CA LEU A 350 5.94 -2.56 -17.58
C LEU A 350 5.51 -4.04 -17.54
N ARG A 351 6.19 -4.87 -16.76
CA ARG A 351 5.76 -6.26 -16.55
C ARG A 351 4.36 -6.34 -15.95
N MET A 352 4.05 -5.51 -14.94
CA MET A 352 2.70 -5.44 -14.36
C MET A 352 1.63 -5.03 -15.40
N ALA A 353 1.92 -4.03 -16.23
CA ALA A 353 0.99 -3.64 -17.30
C ALA A 353 0.73 -4.78 -18.30
N ALA A 354 1.76 -5.57 -18.63
CA ALA A 354 1.61 -6.74 -19.49
C ALA A 354 0.79 -7.85 -18.83
N VAL A 355 0.98 -8.11 -17.53
CA VAL A 355 0.17 -9.08 -16.77
C VAL A 355 -1.31 -8.70 -16.82
N ILE A 356 -1.63 -7.44 -16.49
CA ILE A 356 -3.01 -6.93 -16.53
C ILE A 356 -3.62 -7.11 -17.92
N GLN A 357 -2.90 -6.69 -18.97
CA GLN A 357 -3.43 -6.74 -20.32
C GLN A 357 -3.65 -8.16 -20.85
N LEU A 358 -2.75 -9.10 -20.53
CA LEU A 358 -2.89 -10.50 -20.94
C LEU A 358 -4.00 -11.22 -20.18
N ALA A 359 -4.20 -10.87 -18.90
CA ALA A 359 -5.33 -11.36 -18.12
C ALA A 359 -6.67 -10.83 -18.67
N GLU A 360 -6.75 -9.55 -19.05
CA GLU A 360 -7.94 -8.98 -19.70
C GLU A 360 -8.22 -9.58 -21.09
N GLU A 361 -7.17 -10.01 -21.81
CA GLU A 361 -7.33 -10.72 -23.08
C GLU A 361 -7.88 -12.14 -22.89
N GLY A 362 -7.44 -12.84 -21.85
CA GLY A 362 -8.11 -14.05 -21.33
C GLY A 362 -8.05 -15.29 -22.21
N SER A 363 -7.19 -15.36 -23.24
CA SER A 363 -7.04 -16.60 -24.00
C SER A 363 -6.31 -17.67 -23.17
N ASP A 364 -6.63 -18.95 -23.41
CA ASP A 364 -5.90 -20.09 -22.83
C ASP A 364 -4.36 -19.98 -23.00
N ALA A 365 -3.91 -19.38 -24.11
CA ALA A 365 -2.49 -19.16 -24.36
C ALA A 365 -1.92 -18.12 -23.40
N SER A 366 -2.60 -17.00 -23.21
CA SER A 366 -2.23 -15.95 -22.25
C SER A 366 -2.25 -16.46 -20.81
N VAL A 367 -3.31 -17.19 -20.41
CA VAL A 367 -3.42 -17.79 -19.07
C VAL A 367 -2.25 -18.75 -18.80
N ARG A 368 -1.93 -19.66 -19.74
CA ARG A 368 -0.77 -20.56 -19.58
C ARG A 368 0.56 -19.80 -19.50
N ARG A 369 0.71 -18.69 -20.24
CA ARG A 369 1.90 -17.84 -20.14
C ARG A 369 2.01 -17.20 -18.77
N LEU A 370 0.91 -16.67 -18.23
CA LEU A 370 0.87 -16.08 -16.89
C LEU A 370 1.17 -17.13 -15.81
N ALA A 371 0.56 -18.30 -15.87
CA ALA A 371 0.87 -19.42 -14.96
C ALA A 371 2.35 -19.84 -15.02
N THR A 372 2.93 -19.92 -16.23
CA THR A 372 4.36 -20.19 -16.38
C THR A 372 5.21 -19.05 -15.81
N ARG A 373 4.79 -17.80 -16.04
CA ARG A 373 5.52 -16.62 -15.57
C ARG A 373 5.52 -16.52 -14.04
N LEU A 374 4.41 -16.82 -13.37
CA LEU A 374 4.28 -16.82 -11.91
C LEU A 374 5.41 -17.60 -11.22
N MET A 375 5.77 -18.74 -11.77
CA MET A 375 6.79 -19.64 -11.22
C MET A 375 8.23 -19.13 -11.34
N VAL A 376 8.51 -18.26 -12.33
CA VAL A 376 9.87 -17.81 -12.67
C VAL A 376 10.05 -16.29 -12.57
N GLU A 377 9.01 -15.60 -12.13
CA GLU A 377 9.01 -14.15 -11.95
C GLU A 377 9.88 -13.78 -10.73
N PRO A 378 10.97 -13.01 -10.90
CA PRO A 378 11.92 -12.72 -9.83
C PRO A 378 11.38 -11.74 -8.79
N TYR A 379 10.41 -10.89 -9.13
CA TYR A 379 9.90 -9.87 -8.23
C TYR A 379 8.53 -10.26 -7.66
N TRP A 380 8.46 -10.34 -6.34
CA TRP A 380 7.27 -10.82 -5.62
C TRP A 380 6.00 -10.03 -5.92
N GLY A 381 6.11 -8.70 -6.14
CA GLY A 381 4.94 -7.86 -6.43
C GLY A 381 4.30 -8.18 -7.79
N VAL A 382 5.09 -8.62 -8.78
CA VAL A 382 4.56 -9.10 -10.06
C VAL A 382 3.97 -10.50 -9.89
N GLN A 383 4.54 -11.36 -9.04
CA GLN A 383 3.92 -12.65 -8.71
C GLN A 383 2.54 -12.48 -8.08
N VAL A 384 2.39 -11.55 -7.14
CA VAL A 384 1.09 -11.20 -6.52
C VAL A 384 0.08 -10.80 -7.58
N GLU A 385 0.42 -9.85 -8.47
CA GLU A 385 -0.50 -9.41 -9.53
C GLU A 385 -0.86 -10.60 -10.44
N ILE A 386 0.08 -11.47 -10.81
CA ILE A 386 -0.24 -12.66 -11.62
C ILE A 386 -1.20 -13.59 -10.89
N ALA A 387 -0.95 -13.89 -9.61
CA ALA A 387 -1.79 -14.78 -8.81
C ALA A 387 -3.23 -14.26 -8.71
N GLU A 388 -3.40 -12.97 -8.40
CA GLU A 388 -4.71 -12.31 -8.34
C GLU A 388 -5.47 -12.43 -9.68
N ARG A 389 -4.78 -12.25 -10.81
CA ARG A 389 -5.39 -12.36 -12.14
C ARG A 389 -5.80 -13.78 -12.50
N LEU A 390 -4.98 -14.78 -12.15
CA LEU A 390 -5.32 -16.19 -12.36
C LEU A 390 -6.50 -16.61 -11.48
N GLY A 391 -6.57 -16.12 -10.24
CA GLY A 391 -7.72 -16.35 -9.35
C GLY A 391 -9.03 -15.81 -9.94
N ALA A 392 -8.98 -14.62 -10.57
CA ALA A 392 -10.16 -14.01 -11.19
C ALA A 392 -10.60 -14.66 -12.52
N ASP A 393 -9.71 -15.40 -13.19
CA ASP A 393 -9.98 -16.04 -14.49
C ASP A 393 -10.78 -17.34 -14.37
N LEU A 394 -10.63 -18.07 -13.25
CA LEU A 394 -11.40 -19.27 -12.91
C LEU A 394 -11.34 -20.43 -13.92
N SER A 395 -10.37 -20.44 -14.85
CA SER A 395 -10.15 -21.59 -15.74
C SER A 395 -9.38 -22.73 -15.06
N GLU A 396 -9.52 -23.94 -15.60
CA GLU A 396 -8.75 -25.13 -15.18
C GLU A 396 -7.22 -24.87 -15.29
N GLN A 397 -6.79 -24.10 -16.30
CA GLN A 397 -5.38 -23.74 -16.47
C GLN A 397 -4.90 -22.80 -15.37
N SER A 398 -5.73 -21.86 -14.94
CA SER A 398 -5.43 -20.98 -13.81
C SER A 398 -5.36 -21.76 -12.49
N GLN A 399 -6.32 -22.65 -12.24
CA GLN A 399 -6.32 -23.55 -11.08
C GLN A 399 -5.03 -24.39 -11.02
N HIS A 400 -4.69 -25.07 -12.11
CA HIS A 400 -3.48 -25.89 -12.18
C HIS A 400 -2.21 -25.06 -12.01
N GLY A 401 -2.17 -23.85 -12.60
CA GLY A 401 -1.08 -22.91 -12.43
C GLY A 401 -0.87 -22.50 -10.97
N LEU A 402 -1.95 -22.15 -10.27
CA LEU A 402 -1.92 -21.73 -8.86
C LEU A 402 -1.57 -22.89 -7.92
N LEU A 403 -2.09 -24.10 -8.14
CA LEU A 403 -1.72 -25.28 -7.35
C LEU A 403 -0.23 -25.58 -7.43
N ASN A 404 0.37 -25.49 -8.63
CA ASN A 404 1.81 -25.64 -8.81
C ASN A 404 2.61 -24.51 -8.12
N ALA A 405 2.02 -23.32 -8.02
CA ALA A 405 2.63 -22.14 -7.40
C ALA A 405 2.61 -22.14 -5.86
N LEU A 406 2.02 -23.15 -5.21
CA LEU A 406 2.13 -23.36 -3.75
C LEU A 406 3.59 -23.61 -3.27
N THR A 407 4.54 -23.74 -4.19
CA THR A 407 5.97 -23.87 -3.92
C THR A 407 6.73 -22.53 -3.87
N ILE A 408 6.07 -21.41 -4.18
CA ILE A 408 6.65 -20.06 -4.10
C ILE A 408 7.13 -19.78 -2.68
N GLN A 409 8.35 -19.25 -2.56
CA GLN A 409 9.00 -19.01 -1.27
C GLN A 409 8.64 -17.66 -0.65
N HIS A 410 8.40 -16.62 -1.47
CA HIS A 410 8.16 -15.29 -0.94
C HIS A 410 6.77 -15.22 -0.26
N PRO A 411 6.67 -14.89 1.04
CA PRO A 411 5.44 -15.06 1.80
C PRO A 411 4.28 -14.20 1.28
N LYS A 412 4.55 -12.96 0.85
CA LYS A 412 3.50 -12.10 0.24
C LYS A 412 2.96 -12.68 -1.07
N ALA A 413 3.81 -13.32 -1.89
CA ALA A 413 3.40 -13.91 -3.16
C ALA A 413 2.68 -15.24 -2.94
N LEU A 414 3.17 -16.09 -2.02
CA LEU A 414 2.50 -17.33 -1.64
C LEU A 414 1.13 -17.06 -1.03
N ALA A 415 1.00 -16.04 -0.17
CA ALA A 415 -0.31 -15.64 0.38
C ALA A 415 -1.30 -15.28 -0.73
N ALA A 416 -0.88 -14.50 -1.74
CA ALA A 416 -1.73 -14.17 -2.89
C ALA A 416 -2.12 -15.39 -3.73
N VAL A 417 -1.23 -16.38 -3.89
CA VAL A 417 -1.56 -17.66 -4.54
C VAL A 417 -2.61 -18.43 -3.75
N VAL A 418 -2.45 -18.49 -2.42
CA VAL A 418 -3.38 -19.17 -1.52
C VAL A 418 -4.76 -18.48 -1.52
N GLU A 419 -4.78 -17.14 -1.47
CA GLU A 419 -6.00 -16.34 -1.60
C GLU A 419 -6.70 -16.60 -2.94
N ALA A 420 -5.94 -16.59 -4.05
CA ALA A 420 -6.48 -16.85 -5.39
C ALA A 420 -7.06 -18.26 -5.55
N LEU A 421 -6.50 -19.27 -4.88
CA LEU A 421 -7.07 -20.62 -4.85
C LEU A 421 -8.42 -20.65 -4.12
N GLY A 422 -8.68 -19.73 -3.20
CA GLY A 422 -9.95 -19.59 -2.49
C GLY A 422 -11.13 -19.18 -3.38
N GLU A 423 -10.89 -18.80 -4.64
CA GLU A 423 -11.93 -18.47 -5.62
C GLU A 423 -12.46 -19.70 -6.39
N PHE A 424 -11.79 -20.86 -6.27
CA PHE A 424 -12.16 -22.10 -6.98
C PHE A 424 -13.08 -22.99 -6.12
N ASP A 425 -14.37 -22.65 -6.10
CA ASP A 425 -15.40 -23.37 -5.35
C ASP A 425 -15.55 -24.84 -5.79
N ASP A 426 -15.81 -25.73 -4.83
CA ASP A 426 -16.13 -27.15 -5.03
C ASP A 426 -15.07 -28.00 -5.77
N GLU A 427 -13.84 -27.49 -5.93
CA GLU A 427 -12.72 -28.21 -6.57
C GLU A 427 -11.97 -29.11 -5.57
N PRO A 428 -12.05 -30.46 -5.66
CA PRO A 428 -11.54 -31.35 -4.62
C PRO A 428 -10.03 -31.25 -4.37
N GLU A 429 -9.25 -30.99 -5.42
CA GLU A 429 -7.80 -30.81 -5.31
C GLU A 429 -7.45 -29.53 -4.56
N VAL A 430 -8.18 -28.45 -4.82
CA VAL A 430 -8.01 -27.14 -4.17
C VAL A 430 -8.39 -27.23 -2.69
N VAL A 431 -9.56 -27.80 -2.39
CA VAL A 431 -10.04 -28.02 -1.02
C VAL A 431 -9.03 -28.84 -0.23
N SER A 432 -8.51 -29.93 -0.81
CA SER A 432 -7.53 -30.80 -0.15
C SER A 432 -6.20 -30.08 0.10
N ALA A 433 -5.71 -29.31 -0.87
CA ALA A 433 -4.47 -28.56 -0.74
C ALA A 433 -4.56 -27.46 0.34
N LEU A 434 -5.66 -26.71 0.36
CA LEU A 434 -5.91 -25.64 1.34
C LEU A 434 -6.11 -26.22 2.75
N GLU A 435 -6.88 -27.30 2.90
CA GLU A 435 -7.05 -27.99 4.19
C GLU A 435 -5.70 -28.46 4.75
N ALA A 436 -4.87 -29.08 3.91
CA ALA A 436 -3.54 -29.53 4.29
C ALA A 436 -2.66 -28.37 4.77
N LEU A 437 -2.76 -27.21 4.13
CA LEU A 437 -2.02 -26.01 4.51
C LEU A 437 -2.48 -25.46 5.87
N VAL A 438 -3.80 -25.36 6.13
CA VAL A 438 -4.34 -24.92 7.43
C VAL A 438 -3.89 -25.85 8.56
N ARG A 439 -3.94 -27.18 8.33
CA ARG A 439 -3.51 -28.18 9.32
C ARG A 439 -2.02 -28.12 9.61
N LYS A 440 -1.20 -27.96 8.57
CA LYS A 440 0.26 -27.92 8.68
C LYS A 440 0.75 -26.62 9.33
N GLY A 441 0.09 -25.50 9.04
CA GLY A 441 0.58 -24.17 9.35
C GLY A 441 1.72 -23.73 8.43
N HIS A 442 2.24 -22.52 8.65
CA HIS A 442 3.30 -21.93 7.84
C HIS A 442 4.13 -20.95 8.67
N GLU A 443 5.41 -20.72 8.32
CA GLU A 443 6.24 -19.77 9.08
C GLU A 443 5.72 -18.32 8.99
N SER A 444 5.10 -17.95 7.88
CA SER A 444 4.40 -16.66 7.72
C SER A 444 3.01 -16.68 8.37
N TYR A 445 2.70 -15.66 9.17
CA TYR A 445 1.36 -15.44 9.71
C TYR A 445 0.37 -15.11 8.59
N ARG A 446 0.82 -14.34 7.60
CA ARG A 446 0.00 -13.95 6.44
C ARG A 446 -0.45 -15.16 5.63
N VAL A 447 0.45 -16.11 5.35
CA VAL A 447 0.11 -17.34 4.62
C VAL A 447 -0.86 -18.22 5.41
N GLU A 448 -0.71 -18.34 6.73
CA GLU A 448 -1.69 -19.09 7.55
C GLU A 448 -3.08 -18.43 7.56
N ALA A 449 -3.15 -17.10 7.71
CA ALA A 449 -4.42 -16.38 7.67
C ALA A 449 -5.10 -16.52 6.30
N ALA A 450 -4.34 -16.33 5.21
CA ALA A 450 -4.79 -16.55 3.84
C ALA A 450 -5.32 -17.98 3.64
N ALA A 451 -4.63 -18.99 4.15
CA ALA A 451 -5.05 -20.39 4.04
C ALA A 451 -6.38 -20.65 4.76
N ILE A 452 -6.59 -20.03 5.93
CA ILE A 452 -7.85 -20.16 6.68
C ILE A 452 -8.99 -19.50 5.91
N ASP A 453 -8.80 -18.26 5.45
CA ASP A 453 -9.82 -17.54 4.69
C ASP A 453 -10.14 -18.27 3.37
N ALA A 454 -9.12 -18.71 2.61
CA ALA A 454 -9.30 -19.46 1.37
C ALA A 454 -9.96 -20.83 1.57
N TYR A 455 -9.54 -21.60 2.58
CA TYR A 455 -10.19 -22.87 2.91
C TYR A 455 -11.64 -22.65 3.33
N SER A 456 -11.92 -21.59 4.11
CA SER A 456 -13.27 -21.19 4.45
C SER A 456 -14.09 -20.76 3.25
N SER A 457 -13.47 -20.31 2.15
CA SER A 457 -14.19 -20.02 0.91
C SER A 457 -14.71 -21.29 0.27
N VAL A 458 -13.85 -22.31 0.14
CA VAL A 458 -14.10 -23.51 -0.68
C VAL A 458 -14.61 -24.74 0.08
N CYS A 459 -14.50 -24.77 1.42
CA CYS A 459 -14.90 -25.96 2.18
C CYS A 459 -16.43 -26.12 2.22
N PRO A 460 -16.96 -27.37 2.28
CA PRO A 460 -18.40 -27.59 2.37
C PRO A 460 -19.04 -26.89 3.57
N THR A 461 -20.11 -26.13 3.33
CA THR A 461 -20.85 -25.41 4.37
C THR A 461 -21.36 -26.36 5.45
N GLY A 462 -21.12 -26.00 6.72
CA GLY A 462 -21.55 -26.82 7.87
C GLY A 462 -20.69 -28.07 8.11
N SER A 463 -19.52 -28.18 7.46
CA SER A 463 -18.56 -29.27 7.74
C SER A 463 -18.07 -29.20 9.18
N GLU A 464 -18.47 -30.18 10.00
CA GLU A 464 -18.03 -30.30 11.40
C GLU A 464 -16.50 -30.35 11.51
N THR A 465 -15.84 -31.03 10.57
CA THR A 465 -14.38 -31.13 10.50
C THR A 465 -13.73 -29.77 10.23
N ALA A 466 -14.31 -28.96 9.33
CA ALA A 466 -13.80 -27.62 9.03
C ALA A 466 -14.01 -26.68 10.24
N ILE A 467 -15.21 -26.70 10.84
CA ILE A 467 -15.51 -25.91 12.05
C ILE A 467 -14.55 -26.26 13.20
N ALA A 468 -14.27 -27.55 13.42
CA ALA A 468 -13.30 -27.98 14.42
C ALA A 468 -11.89 -27.44 14.13
N LEU A 469 -11.45 -27.47 12.87
CA LEU A 469 -10.17 -26.91 12.45
C LEU A 469 -10.09 -25.38 12.65
N PHE A 470 -11.17 -24.65 12.34
CA PHE A 470 -11.22 -23.20 12.60
C PHE A 470 -11.20 -22.89 14.10
N ARG A 471 -11.86 -23.70 14.94
CA ARG A 471 -11.78 -23.57 16.41
C ARG A 471 -10.36 -23.78 16.92
N GLU A 472 -9.63 -24.76 16.40
CA GLU A 472 -8.22 -24.98 16.76
C GLU A 472 -7.37 -23.73 16.46
N CYS A 473 -7.65 -23.05 15.34
CA CYS A 473 -6.94 -21.83 14.94
C CYS A 473 -7.17 -20.65 15.90
N LEU A 474 -8.25 -20.62 16.69
CA LEU A 474 -8.47 -19.58 17.71
C LEU A 474 -7.39 -19.59 18.81
N SER A 475 -6.73 -20.72 19.02
CA SER A 475 -5.66 -20.85 20.02
C SER A 475 -4.29 -20.36 19.54
N LYS A 476 -4.16 -20.02 18.25
CA LYS A 476 -2.89 -19.58 17.65
C LYS A 476 -2.71 -18.07 17.84
N ASP A 477 -1.59 -17.70 18.46
CA ASP A 477 -1.17 -16.30 18.55
C ASP A 477 -0.56 -15.83 17.22
N SER A 478 -0.85 -14.60 16.84
CA SER A 478 -0.29 -13.97 15.65
C SER A 478 -0.18 -12.46 15.82
N HIS A 479 0.77 -11.85 15.11
CA HIS A 479 0.88 -10.41 15.06
C HIS A 479 -0.44 -9.81 14.58
N ARG A 480 -0.96 -8.84 15.36
CA ARG A 480 -2.25 -8.18 15.12
C ARG A 480 -3.42 -9.14 14.95
N GLU A 481 -3.35 -10.30 15.62
CA GLU A 481 -4.45 -11.26 15.68
C GLU A 481 -4.87 -11.84 14.31
N MET A 482 -4.03 -11.72 13.27
CA MET A 482 -4.35 -12.10 11.88
C MET A 482 -4.96 -13.49 11.75
N ILE A 483 -4.35 -14.51 12.38
CA ILE A 483 -4.84 -15.89 12.34
C ILE A 483 -6.19 -16.00 13.07
N ARG A 484 -6.32 -15.35 14.23
CA ARG A 484 -7.54 -15.39 15.04
C ARG A 484 -8.70 -14.69 14.32
N GLU A 485 -8.44 -13.57 13.65
CA GLU A 485 -9.45 -12.88 12.86
C GLU A 485 -9.92 -13.70 11.65
N ALA A 486 -9.01 -14.37 10.94
CA ALA A 486 -9.38 -15.29 9.86
C ALA A 486 -10.24 -16.45 10.38
N ALA A 487 -9.87 -17.03 11.52
CA ALA A 487 -10.65 -18.07 12.17
C ALA A 487 -12.03 -17.58 12.61
N PHE A 488 -12.15 -16.35 13.13
CA PHE A 488 -13.46 -15.76 13.46
C PHE A 488 -14.34 -15.58 12.24
N ARG A 489 -13.82 -15.09 11.12
CA ARG A 489 -14.58 -14.97 9.86
C ARG A 489 -15.02 -16.34 9.36
N ALA A 490 -14.13 -17.32 9.38
CA ALA A 490 -14.43 -18.68 8.95
C ALA A 490 -15.52 -19.34 9.81
N LEU A 491 -15.40 -19.20 11.13
CA LEU A 491 -16.40 -19.65 12.09
C LEU A 491 -17.73 -18.91 11.92
N ALA A 492 -17.70 -17.63 11.59
CA ALA A 492 -18.93 -16.88 11.34
C ALA A 492 -19.66 -17.33 10.07
N LYS A 493 -18.90 -17.73 9.05
CA LYS A 493 -19.45 -18.22 7.78
C LYS A 493 -20.05 -19.64 7.91
N HIS A 494 -19.43 -20.51 8.70
CA HIS A 494 -19.75 -21.95 8.74
C HIS A 494 -20.40 -22.43 10.03
N GLY A 495 -20.32 -21.62 11.09
CA GLY A 495 -20.75 -22.00 12.43
C GLY A 495 -22.26 -22.01 12.64
N ASP A 496 -22.67 -22.70 13.69
CA ASP A 496 -24.02 -22.67 14.23
C ASP A 496 -24.09 -21.79 15.49
N ALA A 497 -25.24 -21.79 16.16
CA ALA A 497 -25.41 -21.05 17.42
C ALA A 497 -24.46 -21.51 18.55
N GLY A 498 -23.90 -22.73 18.48
CA GLY A 498 -22.87 -23.22 19.40
C GLY A 498 -21.57 -22.43 19.28
N VAL A 499 -21.21 -21.99 18.07
CA VAL A 499 -20.02 -21.16 17.81
C VAL A 499 -20.13 -19.78 18.44
N VAL A 500 -21.34 -19.23 18.61
CA VAL A 500 -21.54 -17.94 19.30
C VAL A 500 -20.96 -17.99 20.72
N GLY A 501 -21.11 -19.12 21.41
CA GLY A 501 -20.53 -19.32 22.74
C GLY A 501 -19.00 -19.26 22.74
N ASP A 502 -18.37 -19.87 21.73
CA ASP A 502 -16.91 -19.84 21.54
C ASP A 502 -16.41 -18.41 21.30
N LEU A 503 -17.10 -17.65 20.43
CA LEU A 503 -16.75 -16.26 20.12
C LEU A 503 -16.95 -15.32 21.31
N LEU A 504 -17.97 -15.55 22.15
CA LEU A 504 -18.23 -14.73 23.33
C LEU A 504 -17.04 -14.72 24.30
N ALA A 505 -16.30 -15.83 24.42
CA ALA A 505 -15.11 -15.91 25.26
C ALA A 505 -14.01 -14.91 24.85
N TRP A 506 -14.04 -14.43 23.60
CA TRP A 506 -13.08 -13.47 23.06
C TRP A 506 -13.51 -11.99 23.15
N THR A 507 -14.71 -11.73 23.67
CA THR A 507 -15.23 -10.36 23.88
C THR A 507 -14.84 -9.77 25.24
N GLY A 508 -14.24 -10.58 26.11
CA GLY A 508 -13.88 -10.26 27.49
C GLY A 508 -12.86 -9.13 27.64
N PRO A 509 -12.86 -8.41 28.77
CA PRO A 509 -11.97 -7.27 29.02
C PRO A 509 -10.50 -7.65 29.20
N ASP A 510 -10.18 -8.94 29.36
CA ASP A 510 -8.82 -9.48 29.40
C ASP A 510 -8.15 -9.55 28.01
N LYS A 511 -8.93 -9.35 26.95
CA LYS A 511 -8.47 -9.44 25.55
C LYS A 511 -8.10 -8.06 24.98
N SER A 512 -7.29 -8.05 23.92
CA SER A 512 -6.94 -6.83 23.18
C SER A 512 -8.19 -6.21 22.53
N THR A 513 -8.23 -4.88 22.36
CA THR A 513 -9.38 -4.23 21.69
C THR A 513 -9.56 -4.73 20.25
N GLU A 514 -8.47 -5.02 19.53
CA GLU A 514 -8.49 -5.56 18.16
C GLU A 514 -9.25 -6.91 18.11
N VAL A 515 -8.83 -7.89 18.91
CA VAL A 515 -9.48 -9.22 18.90
C VAL A 515 -10.93 -9.16 19.39
N ARG A 516 -11.25 -8.29 20.34
CA ARG A 516 -12.62 -8.09 20.85
C ARG A 516 -13.52 -7.53 19.75
N CYS A 517 -13.06 -6.52 19.03
CA CYS A 517 -13.78 -5.96 17.89
C CYS A 517 -14.04 -7.01 16.81
N ALA A 518 -13.04 -7.84 16.50
CA ALA A 518 -13.18 -8.91 15.50
C ALA A 518 -14.20 -9.98 15.94
N ALA A 519 -14.12 -10.45 17.18
CA ALA A 519 -15.08 -11.41 17.74
C ALA A 519 -16.51 -10.86 17.75
N ILE A 520 -16.68 -9.58 18.11
CA ILE A 520 -17.99 -8.89 18.11
C ILE A 520 -18.62 -8.87 16.71
N ARG A 521 -17.85 -8.54 15.68
CA ARG A 521 -18.35 -8.52 14.30
C ARG A 521 -18.73 -9.93 13.83
N ALA A 522 -17.88 -10.93 14.11
CA ALA A 522 -18.18 -12.32 13.78
C ALA A 522 -19.46 -12.84 14.47
N ILE A 523 -19.72 -12.43 15.71
CA ILE A 523 -21.00 -12.69 16.40
C ILE A 523 -22.17 -12.04 15.66
N GLY A 524 -21.98 -10.81 15.15
CA GLY A 524 -22.97 -10.10 14.34
C GLY A 524 -23.41 -10.85 13.09
N ASP A 525 -22.48 -11.53 12.44
CA ASP A 525 -22.74 -12.35 11.25
C ASP A 525 -23.43 -13.69 11.56
N LEU A 526 -23.25 -14.25 12.77
CA LEU A 526 -23.84 -15.53 13.18
C LEU A 526 -25.24 -15.44 13.81
N VAL A 527 -25.51 -14.36 14.54
CA VAL A 527 -26.80 -14.21 15.24
C VAL A 527 -27.85 -13.72 14.25
N THR A 528 -28.81 -14.58 13.97
CA THR A 528 -29.92 -14.32 13.05
C THR A 528 -31.26 -14.38 13.79
N ASP A 529 -32.34 -14.00 13.11
CA ASP A 529 -33.70 -14.06 13.68
C ASP A 529 -34.09 -15.48 14.13
N ASP A 530 -33.57 -16.50 13.42
CA ASP A 530 -33.89 -17.91 13.66
C ASP A 530 -33.24 -18.45 14.94
N ASN A 531 -32.05 -17.96 15.31
CA ASN A 531 -31.28 -18.43 16.47
C ASN A 531 -31.18 -17.41 17.61
N ALA A 532 -31.81 -16.23 17.50
CA ALA A 532 -31.71 -15.15 18.47
C ALA A 532 -32.20 -15.53 19.88
N ALA A 533 -33.12 -16.49 19.98
CA ALA A 533 -33.68 -16.96 21.24
C ALA A 533 -32.82 -18.03 21.94
N GLU A 534 -31.80 -18.56 21.26
CA GLU A 534 -30.88 -19.52 21.85
C GLU A 534 -30.00 -18.87 22.93
N GLU A 535 -29.61 -19.63 23.94
CA GLU A 535 -28.93 -19.11 25.14
C GLU A 535 -27.67 -18.30 24.80
N SER A 536 -26.82 -18.82 23.92
CA SER A 536 -25.58 -18.15 23.48
C SER A 536 -25.87 -16.86 22.72
N SER A 537 -26.84 -16.85 21.81
CA SER A 537 -27.23 -15.67 21.02
C SER A 537 -27.88 -14.59 21.88
N ALA A 538 -28.76 -14.98 22.81
CA ALA A 538 -29.37 -14.06 23.76
C ALA A 538 -28.30 -13.40 24.65
N ARG A 539 -27.33 -14.19 25.13
CA ARG A 539 -26.19 -13.68 25.90
C ARG A 539 -25.31 -12.74 25.08
N ALA A 540 -25.09 -13.04 23.80
CA ALA A 540 -24.35 -12.16 22.91
C ALA A 540 -25.03 -10.79 22.76
N ILE A 541 -26.36 -10.76 22.58
CA ILE A 541 -27.13 -9.52 22.54
C ILE A 541 -26.97 -8.72 23.84
N GLU A 542 -26.93 -9.36 25.01
CA GLU A 542 -26.68 -8.66 26.28
C GLU A 542 -25.28 -8.04 26.33
N VAL A 543 -24.25 -8.77 25.92
CA VAL A 543 -22.87 -8.26 25.86
C VAL A 543 -22.78 -7.05 24.92
N LEU A 544 -23.41 -7.09 23.74
CA LEU A 544 -23.45 -5.94 22.83
C LEU A 544 -24.14 -4.74 23.46
N ARG A 545 -25.24 -4.94 24.20
CA ARG A 545 -25.93 -3.86 24.93
C ARG A 545 -25.01 -3.20 25.95
N GLU A 546 -24.23 -3.98 26.69
CA GLU A 546 -23.26 -3.45 27.64
C GLU A 546 -22.17 -2.63 26.96
N ILE A 547 -21.64 -3.13 25.84
CA ILE A 547 -20.59 -2.46 25.08
C ILE A 547 -21.07 -1.13 24.49
N LEU A 548 -22.29 -1.09 23.94
CA LEU A 548 -22.91 0.14 23.45
C LEU A 548 -23.06 1.22 24.54
N GLY A 549 -23.12 0.82 25.82
CA GLY A 549 -23.13 1.74 26.96
C GLY A 549 -21.76 2.26 27.40
N ARG A 550 -20.65 1.84 26.78
CA ARG A 550 -19.28 2.23 27.16
C ARG A 550 -18.78 3.43 26.36
N GLN A 551 -17.68 4.03 26.83
CA GLN A 551 -17.01 5.14 26.14
C GLN A 551 -15.95 4.72 25.11
N ASP A 552 -15.66 3.42 24.98
CA ASP A 552 -14.69 2.92 24.01
C ASP A 552 -15.28 2.96 22.60
N ARG A 553 -14.85 3.95 21.81
CA ARG A 553 -15.38 4.20 20.45
C ARG A 553 -15.17 3.03 19.50
N GLN A 554 -14.09 2.26 19.62
CA GLN A 554 -13.81 1.16 18.69
C GLN A 554 -14.76 -0.01 18.96
N LEU A 555 -14.91 -0.38 20.23
CA LEU A 555 -15.83 -1.45 20.63
C LEU A 555 -17.29 -1.08 20.37
N VAL A 556 -17.67 0.17 20.66
CA VAL A 556 -19.02 0.68 20.34
C VAL A 556 -19.26 0.60 18.84
N ARG A 557 -18.29 0.99 18.01
CA ARG A 557 -18.44 0.91 16.56
C ARG A 557 -18.61 -0.53 16.09
N ALA A 558 -17.78 -1.46 16.57
CA ALA A 558 -17.91 -2.87 16.26
C ALA A 558 -19.28 -3.44 16.68
N ALA A 559 -19.79 -3.04 17.85
CA ALA A 559 -21.11 -3.46 18.31
C ALA A 559 -22.27 -2.88 17.47
N ILE A 560 -22.13 -1.65 16.96
CA ILE A 560 -23.09 -1.07 16.01
C ILE A 560 -23.06 -1.85 14.69
N ASP A 561 -21.87 -2.14 14.16
CA ASP A 561 -21.72 -2.89 12.91
C ASP A 561 -22.35 -4.30 13.06
N ALA A 562 -22.06 -4.98 14.17
CA ALA A 562 -22.64 -6.28 14.52
C ALA A 562 -24.18 -6.24 14.63
N ALA A 563 -24.72 -5.23 15.34
CA ALA A 563 -26.16 -5.04 15.42
C ALA A 563 -26.81 -4.79 14.06
N GLY A 564 -26.10 -4.13 13.14
CA GLY A 564 -26.53 -3.93 11.76
C GLY A 564 -26.62 -5.24 10.97
N GLN A 565 -25.67 -6.17 11.18
CA GLN A 565 -25.64 -7.49 10.56
C GLN A 565 -26.78 -8.39 11.07
N MET A 566 -27.08 -8.34 12.37
CA MET A 566 -28.13 -9.13 13.03
C MET A 566 -29.57 -8.79 12.60
N ARG A 567 -29.83 -7.61 12.03
CA ARG A 567 -31.17 -7.15 11.60
C ARG A 567 -32.22 -7.18 12.73
N GLU A 568 -33.33 -7.91 12.59
CA GLU A 568 -34.43 -7.90 13.56
C GLU A 568 -34.02 -8.55 14.90
N ALA A 569 -33.06 -9.48 14.89
CA ALA A 569 -32.48 -10.06 16.10
C ALA A 569 -31.85 -9.00 17.02
N ALA A 570 -31.39 -7.87 16.46
CA ALA A 570 -30.86 -6.74 17.23
C ALA A 570 -31.93 -5.84 17.86
N ARG A 571 -33.22 -6.10 17.68
CA ARG A 571 -34.32 -5.28 18.26
C ARG A 571 -34.16 -5.01 19.77
N PRO A 572 -33.66 -5.94 20.61
CA PRO A 572 -33.40 -5.68 22.03
C PRO A 572 -32.28 -4.65 22.30
N LEU A 573 -31.54 -4.21 21.28
CA LEU A 573 -30.47 -3.20 21.35
C LEU A 573 -30.96 -1.78 21.00
N ALA A 574 -32.19 -1.62 20.50
CA ALA A 574 -32.68 -0.36 19.93
C ALA A 574 -32.61 0.84 20.90
N SER A 575 -32.77 0.62 22.20
CA SER A 575 -32.67 1.68 23.21
C SER A 575 -31.23 2.11 23.48
N ALA A 576 -30.26 1.19 23.34
CA ALA A 576 -28.83 1.47 23.50
C ALA A 576 -28.28 2.19 22.27
N LEU A 577 -28.67 1.77 21.06
CA LEU A 577 -28.27 2.40 19.79
C LEU A 577 -28.76 3.84 19.61
N ARG A 578 -29.83 4.23 20.31
CA ARG A 578 -30.37 5.61 20.26
C ARG A 578 -29.62 6.59 21.16
N ARG A 579 -28.86 6.10 22.13
CA ARG A 579 -28.05 6.92 23.03
C ARG A 579 -26.70 7.16 22.39
#